data_AF-A0AAV8RNM4-F1
#
_entry.id   AF-A0AAV8RNM4-F1
#
_cell.length_a   1.000
_cell.length_b   1.000
_cell.length_c   1.000
_cell.angle_alpha   90.00
_cell.angle_beta   90.00
_cell.angle_gamma   90.00
#
_symmetry.space_group_name_H-M   'P 1'
#
loop_
_entity.id
_entity.type
_entity.pdbx_description
1 polymer ?
#
loop_
_entity_poly.entity_id
_entity_poly.type
_entity_poly.pdbx_seq_one_letter_code
_entity_poly.pdbx_strand_id
1 'polypeptide(L)'
;MKLLRHISFVDCPGHDILMAAMLNGAAIMDAINQHESIQEFIMGTVADGAPVVPISAQLKYNIDVVCEYLVKKIPIPERNFTSPPNMIVIRSFDVNKPGSEVDEIKGGVAGGSILRGVLKVNQRIEVRPGIVIKDESGNIILPLSSLRLSCFSSAFHVHFGWLAELNSSFRDCQLAEQGCLVNFFLLLRLVGVRTKGTERQGKVSKLAKGEILMLNIGSMSTGARVAAVKTDLAKLQLTAPVCTSKGEKIALGRRVEKHWRLIGWGQIQAGVTLDVPPCPI
;
A
#
# COMPACT_ATOMS: atom_id res chain seq x y z
N MET A 1 -2.72 24.73 11.30
CA MET A 1 -1.90 24.12 10.23
C MET A 1 -2.58 22.85 9.75
N LYS A 2 -2.84 22.71 8.45
CA LYS A 2 -3.56 21.57 7.87
C LYS A 2 -2.53 20.52 7.42
N LEU A 3 -2.45 19.41 8.14
CA LEU A 3 -1.52 18.30 7.89
C LEU A 3 -1.84 17.66 6.52
N LEU A 4 -0.89 17.66 5.58
CA LEU A 4 -1.15 17.28 4.18
C LEU A 4 -0.77 15.83 3.81
N ARG A 5 0.12 15.14 4.56
CA ARG A 5 0.49 13.72 4.29
C ARG A 5 0.96 13.00 5.56
N HIS A 6 0.65 11.70 5.62
CA HIS A 6 1.05 10.76 6.66
C HIS A 6 1.89 9.63 6.04
N ILE A 7 2.96 9.21 6.71
CA ILE A 7 3.68 7.95 6.43
C ILE A 7 3.25 6.98 7.53
N SER A 8 2.51 5.93 7.16
CA SER A 8 2.18 4.82 8.04
C SER A 8 3.29 3.78 7.96
N PHE A 9 4.05 3.62 9.03
CA PHE A 9 4.87 2.42 9.21
C PHE A 9 3.92 1.25 9.47
N VAL A 10 3.74 0.41 8.45
CA VAL A 10 2.99 -0.85 8.57
C VAL A 10 3.91 -1.85 9.26
N ASP A 11 3.42 -2.36 10.38
CA ASP A 11 4.02 -3.44 11.15
C ASP A 11 4.14 -4.69 10.26
N CYS A 12 5.36 -4.91 9.75
CA CYS A 12 5.71 -6.06 8.94
C CYS A 12 6.68 -6.91 9.79
N PRO A 13 6.40 -8.21 10.00
CA PRO A 13 7.29 -9.07 10.78
C PRO A 13 8.62 -9.16 10.03
N GLY A 14 9.63 -8.50 10.58
CA GLY A 14 10.90 -8.22 9.90
C GLY A 14 11.46 -6.82 10.18
N HIS A 15 10.66 -5.89 10.74
CA HIS A 15 11.17 -4.58 11.15
C HIS A 15 12.06 -4.61 12.40
N ASP A 16 12.09 -5.71 13.17
CA ASP A 16 13.11 -5.90 14.21
C ASP A 16 14.52 -5.80 13.61
N ILE A 17 14.71 -6.26 12.37
CA ILE A 17 15.99 -6.23 11.67
C ILE A 17 16.29 -4.84 11.08
N LEU A 18 15.25 -4.08 10.70
CA LEU A 18 15.41 -2.71 10.17
C LEU A 18 15.58 -1.67 11.30
N MET A 19 14.96 -1.90 12.46
CA MET A 19 15.22 -1.22 13.74
C MET A 19 16.56 -1.65 14.36
N ALA A 20 17.04 -2.87 14.07
CA ALA A 20 18.38 -3.34 14.45
C ALA A 20 19.50 -2.81 13.54
N ALA A 21 19.19 -1.95 12.57
CA ALA A 21 20.24 -1.29 11.80
C ALA A 21 20.98 -0.29 12.68
N MET A 22 22.14 -0.76 13.17
CA MET A 22 23.27 0.00 13.67
C MET A 22 23.12 0.63 15.06
N LEU A 23 23.78 0.01 16.04
CA LEU A 23 24.57 0.68 17.09
C LEU A 23 25.21 -0.29 18.09
N ASN A 24 25.02 -1.61 17.97
CA ASN A 24 25.64 -2.60 18.88
C ASN A 24 27.16 -2.81 18.69
N GLY A 25 27.85 -1.89 18.03
CA GLY A 25 29.31 -1.96 17.86
C GLY A 25 29.96 -0.76 17.16
N ALA A 26 29.22 0.34 16.96
CA ALA A 26 29.78 1.56 16.35
C ALA A 26 30.41 2.42 17.46
N ALA A 27 31.60 2.97 17.21
CA ALA A 27 32.20 3.90 18.14
C ALA A 27 31.29 5.14 18.31
N ILE A 28 31.34 5.81 19.46
CA ILE A 28 30.52 7.00 19.73
C ILE A 28 30.66 8.05 18.60
N MET A 29 31.86 8.17 18.03
CA MET A 29 32.13 9.03 16.88
C MET A 29 31.35 8.63 15.62
N ASP A 30 31.24 7.34 15.31
CA ASP A 30 30.48 6.85 14.16
C ASP A 30 28.98 7.11 14.33
N ALA A 31 28.48 6.99 15.56
CA ALA A 31 27.10 7.30 15.90
C ALA A 31 26.75 8.77 15.64
N ILE A 32 27.65 9.68 16.03
CA ILE A 32 27.49 11.12 15.83
C ILE A 32 27.56 11.45 14.33
N ASN A 33 28.57 10.96 13.62
CA ASN A 33 28.72 11.17 12.17
C ASN A 33 27.48 10.68 11.41
N GLN A 34 26.93 9.54 11.82
CA GLN A 34 25.74 8.98 11.21
C GLN A 34 24.47 9.78 11.55
N HIS A 35 24.37 10.32 12.76
CA HIS A 35 23.29 11.21 13.14
C HIS A 35 23.30 12.49 12.29
N GLU A 36 24.47 13.13 12.13
CA GLU A 36 24.63 14.31 11.27
C GLU A 36 24.27 14.00 9.81
N SER A 37 24.76 12.86 9.28
CA SER A 37 24.43 12.41 7.92
C SER A 37 22.92 12.20 7.73
N ILE A 38 22.21 11.70 8.75
CA ILE A 38 20.76 11.52 8.72
C ILE A 38 20.06 12.89 8.74
N GLN A 39 20.51 13.83 9.56
CA GLN A 39 19.94 15.18 9.60
C GLN A 39 20.11 15.91 8.26
N GLU A 40 21.30 15.86 7.66
CA GLU A 40 21.55 16.40 6.33
C GLU A 40 20.67 15.75 5.25
N PHE A 41 20.46 14.43 5.35
CA PHE A 41 19.60 13.70 4.41
C PHE A 41 18.12 14.08 4.53
N ILE A 42 17.67 14.39 5.74
CA ILE A 42 16.27 14.73 6.04
C ILE A 42 15.97 16.20 5.72
N MET A 43 16.99 17.07 5.74
CA MET A 43 16.86 18.50 5.48
C MET A 43 16.15 18.79 4.15
N GLY A 44 15.08 19.58 4.17
CA GLY A 44 14.27 19.91 2.98
C GLY A 44 13.28 18.82 2.55
N THR A 45 13.12 17.73 3.30
CA THR A 45 12.06 16.74 3.08
C THR A 45 10.83 17.00 3.96
N VAL A 46 9.76 16.22 3.77
CA VAL A 46 8.58 16.28 4.67
C VAL A 46 8.91 15.83 6.10
N ALA A 47 10.02 15.10 6.27
CA ALA A 47 10.51 14.65 7.57
C ALA A 47 11.44 15.68 8.25
N ASP A 48 11.61 16.87 7.67
CA ASP A 48 12.47 17.90 8.25
C ASP A 48 12.02 18.26 9.68
N GLY A 49 12.98 18.22 10.61
CA GLY A 49 12.73 18.38 12.05
C GLY A 49 12.13 17.15 12.77
N ALA A 50 12.03 15.98 12.12
CA ALA A 50 11.65 14.75 12.80
C ALA A 50 12.76 14.32 13.78
N PRO A 51 12.41 13.90 15.02
CA PRO A 51 13.40 13.51 16.01
C PRO A 51 13.97 12.12 15.70
N VAL A 52 15.27 11.99 15.91
CA VAL A 52 16.00 10.73 15.77
C VAL A 52 16.26 10.18 17.18
N VAL A 53 15.62 9.06 17.50
CA VAL A 53 15.76 8.41 18.82
C VAL A 53 16.69 7.20 18.68
N PRO A 54 17.87 7.19 19.33
CA PRO A 54 18.74 6.02 19.33
C PRO A 54 18.13 4.94 20.22
N ILE A 55 18.03 3.72 19.70
CA ILE A 55 17.51 2.56 20.42
C ILE A 55 18.49 1.39 20.36
N SER A 56 18.40 0.48 21.33
CA SER A 56 19.01 -0.85 21.20
C SER A 56 17.91 -1.89 21.31
N ALA A 57 17.51 -2.46 20.18
CA ALA A 57 16.45 -3.48 20.14
C ALA A 57 16.85 -4.75 20.90
N GLN A 58 18.12 -5.16 20.81
CA GLN A 58 18.63 -6.37 21.46
C GLN A 58 18.68 -6.23 22.99
N LEU A 59 19.16 -5.09 23.47
CA LEU A 59 19.27 -4.81 24.91
C LEU A 59 18.01 -4.14 25.48
N LYS A 60 17.02 -3.87 24.61
CA LYS A 60 15.75 -3.21 24.94
C LYS A 60 15.88 -1.81 25.57
N TYR A 61 16.95 -1.08 25.25
CA TYR A 61 17.13 0.31 25.70
C TYR A 61 16.33 1.30 24.85
N ASN A 62 15.80 2.34 25.52
CA ASN A 62 15.08 3.48 24.95
C ASN A 62 13.76 3.14 24.22
N ILE A 63 13.22 1.94 24.43
CA ILE A 63 11.91 1.54 23.88
C ILE A 63 10.79 2.37 24.53
N ASP A 64 10.91 2.64 25.82
CA ASP A 64 10.02 3.50 26.61
C ASP A 64 9.94 4.92 26.05
N VAL A 65 11.08 5.52 25.69
CA VAL A 65 11.15 6.85 25.07
C VAL A 65 10.43 6.87 23.72
N VAL A 66 10.58 5.82 22.91
CA VAL A 66 9.84 5.68 21.65
C VAL A 66 8.33 5.59 21.90
N CYS A 67 7.90 4.76 22.85
CA CYS A 67 6.49 4.63 23.23
C CYS A 67 5.90 5.97 23.70
N GLU A 68 6.62 6.70 24.55
CA GLU A 68 6.23 8.02 25.01
C GLU A 68 6.08 9.01 23.84
N TYR A 69 7.05 8.99 22.92
CA TYR A 69 7.03 9.84 21.74
C TYR A 69 5.80 9.54 20.86
N LEU A 70 5.54 8.26 20.58
CA LEU A 70 4.39 7.83 19.76
C LEU A 70 3.07 8.34 20.35
N VAL A 71 2.86 8.16 21.66
CA VAL A 71 1.62 8.56 22.34
C VAL A 71 1.47 10.08 22.40
N LYS A 72 2.55 10.82 22.66
CA LYS A 72 2.49 12.28 22.85
C LYS A 72 2.46 13.06 21.54
N LYS A 73 3.12 12.57 20.49
CA LYS A 73 3.35 13.35 19.26
C LYS A 73 2.50 12.92 18.08
N ILE A 74 2.04 11.67 18.04
CA ILE A 74 1.20 11.18 16.94
C ILE A 74 -0.27 11.25 17.39
N PRO A 75 -1.06 12.23 16.89
CA PRO A 75 -2.48 12.28 17.18
C PRO A 75 -3.21 11.12 16.51
N ILE A 76 -4.22 10.59 17.20
CA ILE A 76 -5.12 9.60 16.61
C ILE A 76 -5.94 10.30 15.52
N PRO A 77 -5.91 9.82 14.26
CA PRO A 77 -6.68 10.43 13.19
C PRO A 77 -8.18 10.27 13.44
N GLU A 78 -8.96 11.27 13.03
CA GLU A 78 -10.42 11.19 13.07
C GLU A 78 -10.93 10.06 12.17
N ARG A 79 -11.84 9.26 12.71
CA ARG A 79 -12.39 8.07 12.04
C ARG A 79 -13.88 8.25 11.84
N ASN A 80 -14.34 7.99 10.62
CA ASN A 80 -15.76 8.03 10.28
C ASN A 80 -16.35 6.62 10.38
N PHE A 81 -17.18 6.40 11.39
CA PHE A 81 -17.85 5.13 11.67
C PHE A 81 -19.23 4.99 10.99
N THR A 82 -19.80 6.10 10.51
CA THR A 82 -21.17 6.17 9.96
C THR A 82 -21.20 5.87 8.47
N SER A 83 -20.13 6.22 7.75
CA SER A 83 -20.00 5.94 6.33
C SER A 83 -20.15 4.44 6.03
N PRO A 84 -20.59 4.07 4.81
CA PRO A 84 -20.50 2.69 4.37
C PRO A 84 -19.07 2.21 4.57
N PRO A 85 -18.89 0.96 5.03
CA PRO A 85 -17.56 0.55 5.40
C PRO A 85 -16.62 0.61 4.16
N ASN A 86 -15.30 0.56 4.33
CA ASN A 86 -14.31 0.29 3.28
C ASN A 86 -13.07 -0.34 3.92
N MET A 87 -12.51 -1.40 3.35
CA MET A 87 -11.37 -2.16 3.84
C MET A 87 -10.49 -2.52 2.66
N ILE A 88 -9.20 -2.31 2.86
CA ILE A 88 -8.17 -2.76 1.95
C ILE A 88 -7.65 -4.10 2.47
N VAL A 89 -7.76 -5.13 1.63
CA VAL A 89 -7.09 -6.42 1.87
C VAL A 89 -5.62 -6.27 1.50
N ILE A 90 -4.75 -6.66 2.43
CA ILE A 90 -3.29 -6.55 2.30
C ILE A 90 -2.65 -7.95 2.30
N ARG A 91 -3.27 -8.91 2.99
CA ARG A 91 -2.81 -10.29 3.10
C ARG A 91 -3.99 -11.25 2.99
N SER A 92 -3.71 -12.47 2.59
CA SER A 92 -4.65 -13.59 2.62
C SER A 92 -3.96 -14.78 3.25
N PHE A 93 -4.73 -15.57 3.99
CA PHE A 93 -4.26 -16.73 4.71
C PHE A 93 -5.17 -17.92 4.42
N ASP A 94 -4.54 -19.08 4.26
CA ASP A 94 -5.23 -20.35 4.39
C ASP A 94 -5.09 -20.80 5.85
N VAL A 95 -6.22 -21.03 6.51
CA VAL A 95 -6.27 -21.51 7.90
C VAL A 95 -6.40 -23.02 7.98
N ASN A 96 -6.54 -23.70 6.85
CA ASN A 96 -6.64 -25.15 6.77
C ASN A 96 -5.26 -25.78 7.00
N LYS A 97 -5.18 -26.74 7.91
CA LYS A 97 -3.93 -27.45 8.18
C LYS A 97 -3.76 -28.56 7.14
N PRO A 98 -2.51 -28.93 6.80
CA PRO A 98 -2.27 -30.13 5.99
C PRO A 98 -2.92 -31.36 6.64
N GLY A 99 -3.71 -32.12 5.88
CA GLY A 99 -4.41 -33.31 6.36
C GLY A 99 -5.82 -33.06 6.91
N SER A 100 -6.37 -31.85 6.80
CA SER A 100 -7.79 -31.60 7.09
C SER A 100 -8.70 -32.34 6.12
N GLU A 101 -9.70 -33.02 6.66
CA GLU A 101 -10.76 -33.67 5.89
C GLU A 101 -11.64 -32.65 5.17
N VAL A 102 -12.28 -33.06 4.07
CA VAL A 102 -13.08 -32.16 3.22
C VAL A 102 -14.22 -31.50 4.01
N ASP A 103 -14.82 -32.22 4.95
CA ASP A 103 -15.93 -31.74 5.77
C ASP A 103 -15.49 -30.71 6.84
N GLU A 104 -14.19 -30.65 7.15
CA GLU A 104 -13.61 -29.72 8.14
C GLU A 104 -12.99 -28.46 7.51
N ILE A 105 -12.99 -28.37 6.17
CA ILE A 105 -12.41 -27.25 5.45
C ILE A 105 -13.11 -25.95 5.85
N LYS A 106 -12.30 -25.02 6.33
CA LYS A 106 -12.68 -23.64 6.60
C LYS A 106 -12.42 -22.78 5.37
N GLY A 107 -13.20 -21.72 5.22
CA GLY A 107 -12.97 -20.73 4.17
C GLY A 107 -11.63 -20.01 4.34
N GLY A 108 -11.14 -19.40 3.25
CA GLY A 108 -9.96 -18.54 3.30
C GLY A 108 -10.17 -17.32 4.20
N VAL A 109 -9.08 -16.77 4.73
CA VAL A 109 -9.08 -15.59 5.60
C VAL A 109 -8.40 -14.42 4.89
N ALA A 110 -9.07 -13.27 4.83
CA ALA A 110 -8.46 -12.03 4.34
C ALA A 110 -8.01 -11.15 5.52
N GLY A 111 -6.77 -10.69 5.49
CA GLY A 111 -6.18 -9.77 6.46
C GLY A 111 -6.02 -8.37 5.85
N GLY A 112 -6.49 -7.34 6.56
CA GLY A 112 -6.45 -5.99 6.01
C GLY A 112 -6.70 -4.88 7.02
N SER A 113 -6.85 -3.66 6.50
CA SER A 113 -7.14 -2.46 7.28
C SER A 113 -8.43 -1.82 6.80
N ILE A 114 -9.32 -1.51 7.74
CA ILE A 114 -10.55 -0.77 7.48
C ILE A 114 -10.19 0.71 7.36
N LEU A 115 -10.64 1.38 6.30
CA LEU A 115 -10.46 2.82 6.02
C LEU A 115 -11.65 3.73 6.42
N ARG A 116 -12.90 3.26 6.27
CA ARG A 116 -14.12 3.94 6.77
C ARG A 116 -15.23 2.96 7.14
N GLY A 117 -16.17 3.36 8.00
CA GLY A 117 -17.34 2.58 8.46
C GLY A 117 -17.09 1.32 9.31
N VAL A 118 -18.14 0.71 9.86
CA VAL A 118 -18.00 -0.46 10.74
C VAL A 118 -18.50 -1.72 10.06
N LEU A 119 -17.72 -2.79 10.14
CA LEU A 119 -18.13 -4.13 9.68
C LEU A 119 -18.79 -4.90 10.83
N LYS A 120 -19.90 -5.58 10.52
CA LYS A 120 -20.64 -6.43 11.46
C LYS A 120 -20.53 -7.89 11.06
N VAL A 121 -20.48 -8.78 12.05
CA VAL A 121 -20.51 -10.23 11.81
C VAL A 121 -21.79 -10.60 11.06
N ASN A 122 -21.70 -11.59 10.15
CA ASN A 122 -22.77 -12.05 9.25
C ASN A 122 -23.24 -11.05 8.19
N GLN A 123 -22.60 -9.88 8.06
CA GLN A 123 -22.86 -8.97 6.95
C GLN A 123 -22.40 -9.61 5.62
N ARG A 124 -23.21 -9.46 4.57
CA ARG A 124 -22.82 -9.82 3.19
C ARG A 124 -21.90 -8.77 2.61
N ILE A 125 -20.94 -9.24 1.85
CA ILE A 125 -19.74 -8.50 1.50
C ILE A 125 -19.27 -8.89 0.09
N GLU A 126 -18.70 -7.96 -0.67
CA GLU A 126 -18.34 -8.13 -2.08
C GLU A 126 -16.84 -7.95 -2.30
N VAL A 127 -16.14 -8.89 -2.94
CA VAL A 127 -14.71 -8.68 -3.24
C VAL A 127 -14.56 -7.99 -4.58
N ARG A 128 -13.91 -6.82 -4.59
CA ARG A 128 -13.55 -6.08 -5.81
C ARG A 128 -12.01 -6.03 -5.93
N PRO A 129 -11.43 -6.16 -7.13
CA PRO A 129 -12.07 -6.26 -8.45
C PRO A 129 -12.73 -7.61 -8.75
N GLY A 130 -12.57 -8.62 -7.89
CA GLY A 130 -13.11 -9.97 -8.10
C GLY A 130 -12.12 -10.88 -8.82
N ILE A 131 -12.60 -12.04 -9.28
CA ILE A 131 -11.77 -12.99 -10.03
C ILE A 131 -11.72 -12.52 -11.48
N VAL A 132 -10.51 -12.36 -12.03
CA VAL A 132 -10.33 -11.96 -13.43
C VAL A 132 -10.47 -13.21 -14.31
N ILE A 133 -11.62 -13.39 -14.94
CA ILE A 133 -11.84 -14.44 -15.95
C ILE A 133 -11.74 -13.81 -17.32
N LYS A 134 -11.07 -14.48 -18.27
CA LYS A 134 -11.04 -14.06 -19.66
C LYS A 134 -11.97 -14.95 -20.46
N ASP A 135 -12.92 -14.35 -21.15
CA ASP A 135 -13.75 -15.04 -22.13
C ASP A 135 -12.92 -15.49 -23.34
N GLU A 136 -13.49 -16.38 -24.14
CA GLU A 136 -12.93 -16.85 -25.42
C GLU A 136 -12.63 -15.69 -26.40
N SER A 137 -13.35 -14.56 -26.26
CA SER A 137 -13.12 -13.33 -27.03
C SER A 137 -12.02 -12.42 -26.44
N GLY A 138 -11.36 -12.82 -25.35
CA GLY A 138 -10.34 -12.03 -24.65
C GLY A 138 -10.89 -10.92 -23.75
N ASN A 139 -12.22 -10.82 -23.62
CA ASN A 139 -12.87 -9.88 -22.72
C ASN A 139 -12.71 -10.31 -21.26
N ILE A 140 -12.53 -9.33 -20.37
CA ILE A 140 -12.36 -9.59 -18.95
C ILE A 140 -13.73 -9.59 -18.27
N ILE A 141 -14.16 -10.74 -17.77
CA ILE A 141 -15.30 -10.89 -16.87
C ILE A 141 -14.79 -10.82 -15.43
N LEU A 142 -15.51 -10.07 -14.60
CA LEU A 142 -15.26 -9.95 -13.16
C LEU A 142 -16.49 -10.44 -12.39
N PRO A 143 -16.69 -11.77 -12.23
CA PRO A 143 -17.71 -12.25 -11.31
C PRO A 143 -17.43 -11.74 -9.89
N LEU A 144 -18.47 -11.16 -9.30
CA LEU A 144 -18.46 -10.78 -7.90
C LEU A 144 -18.75 -12.02 -7.05
N SER A 145 -17.83 -12.36 -6.15
CA SER A 145 -18.08 -13.34 -5.11
C SER A 145 -18.68 -12.64 -3.90
N SER A 146 -19.95 -12.93 -3.59
CA SER A 146 -20.54 -12.52 -2.32
C SER A 146 -20.08 -13.47 -1.23
N LEU A 147 -19.43 -12.93 -0.20
CA LEU A 147 -19.00 -13.70 0.96
C LEU A 147 -19.84 -13.32 2.19
N ARG A 148 -19.80 -14.16 3.21
CA ARG A 148 -20.39 -13.85 4.52
C ARG A 148 -19.25 -13.61 5.50
N LEU A 149 -19.32 -12.51 6.23
CA LEU A 149 -18.37 -12.21 7.30
C LEU A 149 -18.54 -13.20 8.46
N SER A 150 -17.51 -13.99 8.71
CA SER A 150 -17.34 -14.80 9.93
C SER A 150 -16.13 -14.29 10.70
N CYS A 151 -16.28 -14.05 12.00
CA CYS A 151 -15.16 -13.64 12.86
C CYS A 151 -14.60 -14.86 13.58
N PHE A 152 -13.27 -14.99 13.63
CA PHE A 152 -12.56 -16.11 14.28
C PHE A 152 -12.12 -15.76 15.72
N SER A 153 -12.34 -14.53 16.18
CA SER A 153 -11.93 -14.03 17.49
C SER A 153 -13.12 -13.37 18.23
N SER A 154 -13.16 -13.51 19.56
CA SER A 154 -14.21 -12.98 20.46
C SER A 154 -14.27 -11.45 20.57
N ALA A 155 -13.58 -10.72 19.70
CA ALA A 155 -13.68 -9.27 19.62
C ALA A 155 -14.96 -8.87 18.86
N PHE A 156 -16.03 -8.58 19.62
CA PHE A 156 -17.36 -8.21 19.11
C PHE A 156 -17.38 -6.97 18.18
N HIS A 157 -16.30 -6.18 18.14
CA HIS A 157 -16.16 -5.02 17.26
C HIS A 157 -14.75 -4.93 16.68
N VAL A 158 -14.61 -5.11 15.37
CA VAL A 158 -13.34 -4.83 14.68
C VAL A 158 -13.25 -3.33 14.43
N HIS A 159 -12.31 -2.68 15.12
CA HIS A 159 -12.08 -1.25 15.03
C HIS A 159 -11.02 -0.90 13.96
N PHE A 160 -11.12 0.33 13.46
CA PHE A 160 -10.14 0.96 12.57
C PHE A 160 -8.68 0.82 13.02
N GLY A 161 -7.79 0.53 12.07
CA GLY A 161 -6.33 0.54 12.28
C GLY A 161 -5.75 -0.71 12.95
N TRP A 162 -6.56 -1.74 13.23
CA TRP A 162 -6.04 -3.07 13.54
C TRP A 162 -5.82 -3.85 12.23
N LEU A 163 -4.74 -4.64 12.16
CA LEU A 163 -4.63 -5.75 11.21
C LEU A 163 -5.74 -6.74 11.59
N ALA A 164 -6.85 -6.68 10.88
CA ALA A 164 -8.00 -7.52 11.15
C ALA A 164 -8.03 -8.67 10.14
N GLU A 165 -8.11 -9.89 10.66
CA GLU A 165 -8.53 -11.08 9.93
C GLU A 165 -10.04 -11.03 9.76
N LEU A 166 -10.50 -10.60 8.59
CA LEU A 166 -11.91 -10.56 8.24
C LEU A 166 -12.11 -10.88 6.76
N ASN A 167 -13.07 -11.76 6.52
CA ASN A 167 -13.54 -12.05 5.18
C ASN A 167 -14.28 -10.82 4.60
N SER A 168 -14.12 -10.64 3.30
CA SER A 168 -13.97 -9.38 2.54
C SER A 168 -15.21 -8.65 2.01
N SER A 169 -15.31 -7.34 2.28
CA SER A 169 -16.30 -6.34 1.77
C SER A 169 -15.76 -5.50 0.60
N PHE A 170 -16.58 -4.93 -0.30
CA PHE A 170 -17.04 -3.53 -0.36
C PHE A 170 -17.84 -3.10 -1.59
N ARG A 171 -18.71 -2.11 -1.35
CA ARG A 171 -19.69 -1.53 -2.29
C ARG A 171 -19.31 -0.15 -2.86
N ASP A 172 -18.09 0.35 -2.63
CA ASP A 172 -17.68 1.70 -3.07
C ASP A 172 -16.39 1.79 -3.90
N CYS A 173 -15.82 0.68 -4.37
CA CYS A 173 -14.92 0.77 -5.52
C CYS A 173 -15.76 0.99 -6.76
N GLN A 174 -15.95 2.25 -7.12
CA GLN A 174 -16.86 2.62 -8.20
C GLN A 174 -16.38 2.10 -9.56
N LEU A 175 -15.08 1.83 -9.75
CA LEU A 175 -14.53 1.61 -11.09
C LEU A 175 -13.49 0.48 -11.07
N ALA A 176 -13.75 -0.61 -11.80
CA ALA A 176 -12.71 -1.51 -12.27
C ALA A 176 -12.15 -0.89 -13.55
N GLU A 177 -10.98 -0.26 -13.48
CA GLU A 177 -10.45 0.49 -14.64
C GLU A 177 -9.52 -0.38 -15.50
N GLN A 178 -9.70 -0.36 -16.83
CA GLN A 178 -8.70 -0.91 -17.78
C GLN A 178 -7.78 0.17 -18.35
N GLY A 179 -8.17 1.44 -18.24
CA GLY A 179 -7.35 2.57 -18.67
C GLY A 179 -7.58 3.76 -17.76
N CYS A 180 -6.51 4.26 -17.15
CA CYS A 180 -6.55 5.39 -16.23
C CYS A 180 -5.76 6.59 -16.77
N LEU A 181 -6.27 7.78 -16.50
CA LEU A 181 -5.63 9.07 -16.67
C LEU A 181 -5.10 9.48 -15.31
N VAL A 182 -3.79 9.64 -15.24
CA VAL A 182 -3.09 9.92 -13.98
C VAL A 182 -2.29 11.20 -14.12
N ASN A 183 -2.38 12.06 -13.10
CA ASN A 183 -1.40 13.11 -12.90
C ASN A 183 -0.18 12.49 -12.24
N PHE A 184 1.02 12.76 -12.73
CA PHE A 184 2.24 12.15 -12.22
C PHE A 184 3.35 13.18 -11.95
N PHE A 185 4.16 12.86 -10.96
CA PHE A 185 5.38 13.56 -10.59
C PHE A 185 6.53 12.57 -10.56
N LEU A 186 7.55 12.80 -11.39
CA LEU A 186 8.76 12.00 -11.40
C LEU A 186 9.76 12.55 -10.39
N LEU A 187 10.44 11.64 -9.71
CA LEU A 187 11.55 11.98 -8.82
C LEU A 187 12.74 12.46 -9.66
N LEU A 188 13.54 13.37 -9.12
CA LEU A 188 14.75 13.82 -9.80
C LEU A 188 15.79 12.71 -9.90
N ARG A 189 15.83 11.81 -8.90
CA ARG A 189 16.74 10.67 -8.83
C ARG A 189 16.03 9.40 -8.34
N LEU A 190 16.55 8.25 -8.76
CA LEU A 190 16.12 6.95 -8.26
C LEU A 190 16.42 6.82 -6.76
N VAL A 191 15.43 6.37 -5.99
CA VAL A 191 15.59 6.14 -4.55
C VAL A 191 16.47 4.90 -4.32
N GLY A 192 17.41 4.99 -3.39
CA GLY A 192 18.21 3.85 -2.92
C GLY A 192 19.37 3.43 -3.83
N VAL A 193 19.75 4.23 -4.84
CA VAL A 193 20.96 3.99 -5.64
C VAL A 193 22.08 4.89 -5.15
N ARG A 194 23.09 4.32 -4.48
CA ARG A 194 24.34 5.03 -4.21
C ARG A 194 25.14 5.10 -5.50
N THR A 195 25.10 6.24 -6.19
CA THR A 195 26.02 6.53 -7.28
C THR A 195 27.42 6.74 -6.71
N LYS A 196 28.27 5.72 -6.81
CA LYS A 196 29.71 5.91 -6.67
C LYS A 196 30.21 6.55 -7.96
N GLY A 197 30.63 7.81 -7.90
CA GLY A 197 31.37 8.47 -8.98
C GLY A 197 30.52 9.20 -10.03
N THR A 198 31.21 10.08 -10.74
CA THR A 198 30.86 11.16 -11.69
C THR A 198 30.00 10.80 -12.91
N GLU A 199 29.01 9.93 -12.79
CA GLU A 199 28.09 9.63 -13.88
C GLU A 199 26.64 9.99 -13.55
N ARG A 200 25.91 10.41 -14.59
CA ARG A 200 24.46 10.69 -14.60
C ARG A 200 23.58 9.46 -14.28
N GLN A 201 24.16 8.40 -13.72
CA GLN A 201 23.45 7.21 -13.30
C GLN A 201 22.46 7.60 -12.20
N GLY A 202 21.21 7.16 -12.31
CA GLY A 202 20.18 7.48 -11.31
C GLY A 202 19.31 8.70 -11.60
N LYS A 203 19.55 9.50 -12.65
CA LYS A 203 18.56 10.50 -13.08
C LYS A 203 17.34 9.78 -13.70
N VAL A 204 16.15 10.11 -13.23
CA VAL A 204 14.91 9.52 -13.78
C VAL A 204 14.62 10.15 -15.14
N SER A 205 14.53 9.32 -16.18
CA SER A 205 14.11 9.75 -17.52
C SER A 205 12.59 9.97 -17.58
N LYS A 206 12.13 10.82 -18.50
CA LYS A 206 10.70 11.03 -18.77
C LYS A 206 10.02 9.71 -19.19
N LEU A 207 8.69 9.66 -19.07
CA LEU A 207 7.90 8.50 -19.49
C LEU A 207 7.87 8.39 -21.02
N ALA A 208 8.05 7.18 -21.56
CA ALA A 208 7.98 6.92 -23.00
C ALA A 208 6.67 6.22 -23.36
N LYS A 209 6.10 6.54 -24.53
CA LYS A 209 4.91 5.85 -25.06
C LYS A 209 5.26 4.39 -25.38
N GLY A 210 4.40 3.46 -24.98
CA GLY A 210 4.59 2.02 -25.15
C GLY A 210 5.40 1.34 -24.05
N GLU A 211 5.98 2.11 -23.12
CA GLU A 211 6.73 1.57 -21.98
C GLU A 211 5.80 0.82 -21.01
N ILE A 212 6.31 -0.25 -20.38
CA ILE A 212 5.61 -0.98 -19.32
C ILE A 212 6.16 -0.54 -17.96
N LEU A 213 5.26 -0.04 -17.11
CA LEU A 213 5.53 0.38 -15.75
C LEU A 213 4.82 -0.54 -14.75
N MET A 214 5.32 -0.59 -13.53
CA MET A 214 4.61 -1.17 -12.40
C MET A 214 3.85 -0.04 -11.70
N LEU A 215 2.55 -0.22 -11.48
CA LEU A 215 1.72 0.69 -10.71
C LEU A 215 1.34 0.05 -9.40
N ASN A 216 1.58 0.75 -8.30
CA ASN A 216 1.02 0.42 -7.01
C ASN A 216 -0.12 1.39 -6.71
N ILE A 217 -1.34 0.86 -6.64
CA ILE A 217 -2.58 1.60 -6.38
C ILE A 217 -3.19 0.99 -5.11
N GLY A 218 -3.21 1.73 -4.02
CA GLY A 218 -3.59 1.17 -2.72
C GLY A 218 -2.66 0.01 -2.30
N SER A 219 -3.23 -1.19 -2.12
CA SER A 219 -2.47 -2.43 -1.87
C SER A 219 -2.20 -3.26 -3.14
N MET A 220 -2.74 -2.87 -4.29
CA MET A 220 -2.65 -3.63 -5.53
C MET A 220 -1.46 -3.21 -6.37
N SER A 221 -0.68 -4.18 -6.84
CA SER A 221 0.39 -3.99 -7.81
C SER A 221 -0.06 -4.53 -9.17
N THR A 222 -0.07 -3.67 -10.20
CA THR A 222 -0.46 -4.05 -11.56
C THR A 222 0.52 -3.50 -12.59
N GLY A 223 0.73 -4.22 -13.68
CA GLY A 223 1.46 -3.72 -14.82
C GLY A 223 0.62 -2.69 -15.58
N ALA A 224 1.26 -1.67 -16.15
CA ALA A 224 0.58 -0.71 -16.99
C ALA A 224 1.44 -0.30 -18.19
N ARG A 225 0.84 -0.30 -19.38
CA ARG A 225 1.44 0.22 -20.60
C ARG A 225 1.11 1.71 -20.75
N VAL A 226 2.12 2.52 -21.01
CA VAL A 226 1.93 3.96 -21.26
C VAL A 226 1.33 4.16 -22.66
N ALA A 227 0.07 4.56 -22.74
CA ALA A 227 -0.63 4.79 -24.00
C ALA A 227 -0.36 6.19 -24.59
N ALA A 228 -0.30 7.20 -23.72
CA ALA A 228 0.04 8.57 -24.11
C ALA A 228 0.64 9.33 -22.93
N VAL A 229 1.54 10.28 -23.21
CA VAL A 229 2.17 11.14 -22.21
C VAL A 229 1.99 12.59 -22.66
N LYS A 230 1.46 13.41 -21.76
CA LYS A 230 1.50 14.88 -21.78
C LYS A 230 2.41 15.35 -20.64
N THR A 231 2.60 16.66 -20.51
CA THR A 231 3.57 17.27 -19.58
C THR A 231 3.47 16.70 -18.16
N ASP A 232 2.27 16.73 -17.57
CA ASP A 232 2.02 16.24 -16.21
C ASP A 232 0.94 15.14 -16.14
N LEU A 233 0.43 14.69 -17.30
CA LEU A 233 -0.65 13.71 -17.40
C LEU A 233 -0.23 12.53 -18.26
N ALA A 234 -0.46 11.31 -17.77
CA ALA A 234 -0.23 10.08 -18.53
C ALA A 234 -1.52 9.29 -18.65
N LYS A 235 -1.78 8.76 -19.85
CA LYS A 235 -2.81 7.75 -20.08
C LYS A 235 -2.15 6.39 -20.00
N LEU A 236 -2.56 5.58 -19.02
CA LEU A 236 -2.01 4.27 -18.74
C LEU A 236 -3.07 3.22 -19.03
N GLN A 237 -2.67 2.15 -19.71
CA GLN A 237 -3.50 0.97 -19.96
C GLN A 237 -3.06 -0.14 -19.01
N LEU A 238 -3.97 -0.57 -18.13
CA LEU A 238 -3.69 -1.55 -17.09
C LEU A 238 -3.72 -2.96 -17.65
N THR A 239 -2.82 -3.84 -17.19
CA THR A 239 -2.81 -5.26 -17.61
C THR A 239 -3.89 -6.08 -16.93
N ALA A 240 -4.27 -5.67 -15.72
CA ALA A 240 -5.33 -6.27 -14.92
C ALA A 240 -6.22 -5.16 -14.35
N PRO A 241 -7.53 -5.40 -14.21
CA PRO A 241 -8.46 -4.43 -13.66
C PRO A 241 -8.15 -4.14 -12.20
N VAL A 242 -8.28 -2.87 -11.82
CA VAL A 242 -8.02 -2.40 -10.45
C VAL A 242 -9.24 -1.70 -9.90
N CYS A 243 -9.54 -2.00 -8.64
CA CYS A 243 -10.54 -1.37 -7.80
C CYS A 243 -9.96 -0.08 -7.23
N THR A 244 -10.39 1.08 -7.72
CA THR A 244 -9.85 2.37 -7.28
C THR A 244 -10.88 3.49 -7.35
N SER A 245 -10.55 4.63 -6.75
CA SER A 245 -11.36 5.85 -6.76
C SER A 245 -10.59 7.04 -7.35
N LYS A 246 -11.32 8.03 -7.89
CA LYS A 246 -10.71 9.29 -8.33
C LYS A 246 -10.00 9.98 -7.15
N GLY A 247 -8.81 10.50 -7.40
CA GLY A 247 -7.95 11.14 -6.41
C GLY A 247 -7.04 10.18 -5.62
N GLU A 248 -7.17 8.88 -5.82
CA GLU A 248 -6.32 7.89 -5.15
C GLU A 248 -4.86 8.03 -5.60
N LYS A 249 -3.94 7.90 -4.63
CA LYS A 249 -2.50 8.06 -4.87
C LYS A 249 -1.94 6.79 -5.48
N ILE A 250 -1.05 6.97 -6.43
CA ILE A 250 -0.35 5.88 -7.11
C ILE A 250 1.15 6.06 -6.98
N ALA A 251 1.87 4.94 -6.92
CA ALA A 251 3.32 4.93 -7.05
C ALA A 251 3.71 4.30 -8.39
N LEU A 252 4.67 4.93 -9.07
CA LEU A 252 5.17 4.53 -10.39
C LEU A 252 6.51 3.82 -10.22
N GLY A 253 6.57 2.58 -10.67
CA GLY A 253 7.78 1.76 -10.73
C GLY A 253 8.24 1.55 -12.16
N ARG A 254 9.56 1.63 -12.39
CA ARG A 254 10.21 1.29 -13.66
C ARG A 254 11.20 0.18 -13.45
N ARG A 255 11.35 -0.71 -14.45
CA ARG A 255 12.33 -1.78 -14.40
C ARG A 255 13.72 -1.23 -14.76
N VAL A 256 14.66 -1.28 -13.81
CA VAL A 256 16.05 -0.85 -13.95
C VAL A 256 16.92 -1.98 -13.43
N GLU A 257 17.89 -2.46 -14.22
CA GLU A 257 18.81 -3.55 -13.82
C GLU A 257 18.07 -4.78 -13.28
N LYS A 258 17.02 -5.22 -13.99
CA LYS A 258 16.14 -6.35 -13.64
C LYS A 258 15.23 -6.13 -12.41
N HIS A 259 15.38 -5.05 -11.65
CA HIS A 259 14.58 -4.74 -10.46
C HIS A 259 13.56 -3.63 -10.73
N TRP A 260 12.43 -3.65 -10.02
CA TRP A 260 11.49 -2.54 -10.02
C TRP A 260 11.97 -1.46 -9.07
N ARG A 261 12.15 -0.24 -9.58
CA ARG A 261 12.57 0.93 -8.79
C ARG A 261 11.51 2.01 -8.86
N LEU A 262 11.26 2.68 -7.73
CA LEU A 262 10.34 3.81 -7.65
C LEU A 262 10.91 4.99 -8.46
N ILE A 263 10.13 5.46 -9.43
CA ILE A 263 10.48 6.59 -10.29
C ILE A 263 9.64 7.83 -10.04
N GLY A 264 8.48 7.68 -9.40
CA GLY A 264 7.54 8.77 -9.22
C GLY A 264 6.30 8.36 -8.45
N TRP A 265 5.44 9.33 -8.22
CA TRP A 265 4.11 9.15 -7.63
C TRP A 265 3.10 10.00 -8.40
N GLY A 266 1.82 9.73 -8.20
CA GLY A 266 0.76 10.42 -8.92
C GLY A 266 -0.58 10.30 -8.24
N GLN A 267 -1.62 10.81 -8.91
CA GLN A 267 -3.01 10.67 -8.51
C GLN A 267 -3.89 10.38 -9.72
N ILE A 268 -4.86 9.49 -9.53
CA ILE A 268 -5.85 9.14 -10.55
C ILE A 268 -6.82 10.30 -10.74
N GLN A 269 -7.01 10.75 -11.97
CA GLN A 269 -7.94 11.83 -12.32
C GLN A 269 -9.24 11.28 -12.90
N ALA A 270 -9.13 10.30 -13.80
CA ALA A 270 -10.26 9.64 -14.45
C ALA A 270 -9.82 8.29 -15.02
N GLY A 271 -10.77 7.44 -15.39
CA GLY A 271 -10.47 6.23 -16.16
C GLY A 271 -11.72 5.63 -16.78
N VAL A 272 -11.48 4.55 -17.53
CA VAL A 272 -12.51 3.78 -18.23
C VAL A 272 -13.03 2.72 -17.29
N THR A 273 -14.31 2.82 -16.98
CA THR A 273 -15.01 2.02 -15.98
C THR A 273 -15.50 0.74 -16.62
N LEU A 274 -15.17 -0.42 -16.04
CA LEU A 274 -15.83 -1.67 -16.38
C LEU A 274 -17.15 -1.75 -15.63
N ASP A 275 -18.24 -1.97 -16.36
CA ASP A 275 -19.52 -2.30 -15.75
C ASP A 275 -19.43 -3.69 -15.14
N VAL A 276 -19.51 -3.74 -13.81
CA VAL A 276 -19.61 -4.99 -13.09
C VAL A 276 -21.10 -5.31 -12.98
N PRO A 277 -21.58 -6.43 -13.56
CA PRO A 277 -22.98 -6.80 -13.45
C PRO A 277 -23.36 -6.95 -11.97
N PRO A 278 -24.55 -6.48 -11.55
CA PRO A 278 -25.01 -6.66 -10.19
C PRO A 278 -25.10 -8.14 -9.87
N CYS A 279 -24.69 -8.54 -8.65
CA CYS A 279 -24.86 -9.92 -8.20
C CYS A 279 -26.34 -10.34 -8.36
N PRO A 280 -26.63 -11.54 -8.90
CA PRO A 280 -27.94 -12.13 -8.70
C PRO A 280 -28.15 -12.31 -7.19
N ILE A 281 -29.22 -11.72 -6.67
CA ILE A 281 -29.55 -11.67 -5.24
C ILE A 281 -29.86 -13.08 -4.71
#